data_AF-A0A7X8QDU0-F1
#
_entry.id   AF-A0A7X8QDU0-F1
#
_cell.length_a   1.000
_cell.length_b   1.000
_cell.length_c   1.000
_cell.angle_alpha   90.00
_cell.angle_beta   90.00
_cell.angle_gamma   90.00
#
_symmetry.space_group_name_H-M   'P 1'
#
loop_
_entity.id
_entity.type
_entity.pdbx_description
1 polymer ?
#
loop_
_entity_poly.entity_id
_entity_poly.type
_entity_poly.pdbx_seq_one_letter_code
_entity_poly.pdbx_strand_id
1 'polypeptide(L)'
;MQETEKNQNIGYSSNITEEVFDKTRDNRKSRDEITYIITVVAAVTVTLLVGIFRYQDLKGTLFFIGIIAVVGVIFFFILKQKKQPDITYDGVVKFIEKSVETYRNKGKYLVTYIAITREDGKIFVYNNIVSSVHNDYTTYYQIGDKVRHHKGYFLPEKYDKTQDDKVVCILCGHLIDKEKDYCSNCQKVLLK
;
A
#
# COMPACT_ATOMS: atom_id res chain seq x y z
N MET A 1 -17.26 -37.34 -16.75
CA MET A 1 -17.61 -36.14 -15.95
C MET A 1 -16.51 -35.78 -14.93
N GLN A 2 -15.24 -36.18 -15.11
CA GLN A 2 -14.16 -35.93 -14.14
C GLN A 2 -13.17 -34.81 -14.57
N GLU A 3 -13.37 -34.18 -15.74
CA GLU A 3 -12.45 -33.16 -16.27
C GLU A 3 -12.89 -31.71 -15.98
N THR A 4 -14.13 -31.49 -15.53
CA THR A 4 -14.71 -30.15 -15.34
C THR A 4 -14.43 -29.52 -13.97
N GLU A 5 -14.01 -30.28 -12.95
CA GLU A 5 -13.69 -29.71 -11.62
C GLU A 5 -12.27 -29.14 -11.51
N LYS A 6 -11.33 -29.56 -12.38
CA LYS A 6 -9.91 -29.17 -12.26
C LYS A 6 -9.62 -27.71 -12.64
N ASN A 7 -10.57 -27.02 -13.29
CA ASN A 7 -10.40 -25.66 -13.81
C ASN A 7 -11.00 -24.55 -12.95
N GLN A 8 -11.59 -24.83 -11.78
CA GLN A 8 -12.25 -23.79 -10.98
C GLN A 8 -11.29 -22.79 -10.30
N ASN A 9 -9.97 -23.05 -10.31
CA ASN A 9 -8.96 -22.25 -9.59
C ASN A 9 -7.82 -21.73 -10.50
N ILE A 10 -8.00 -21.79 -11.82
CA ILE A 10 -7.08 -21.20 -12.79
C ILE A 10 -7.76 -19.97 -13.38
N GLY A 11 -7.18 -18.80 -13.16
CA GLY A 11 -7.72 -17.53 -13.63
C GLY A 11 -7.81 -16.49 -12.53
N TYR A 12 -8.09 -15.27 -12.95
CA TYR A 12 -8.52 -14.23 -12.03
C TYR A 12 -10.00 -14.38 -11.74
N SER A 13 -10.38 -14.21 -10.48
CA SER A 13 -11.73 -14.36 -10.00
C SER A 13 -12.66 -13.29 -10.59
N SER A 14 -13.88 -13.68 -10.95
CA SER A 14 -14.92 -12.74 -11.39
C SER A 14 -15.55 -11.95 -10.23
N ASN A 15 -15.26 -12.31 -8.98
CA ASN A 15 -15.91 -11.80 -7.78
C ASN A 15 -15.40 -10.41 -7.33
N ILE A 16 -14.95 -9.58 -8.26
CA ILE A 16 -14.49 -8.21 -7.98
C ILE A 16 -15.72 -7.30 -7.92
N THR A 17 -16.26 -7.10 -6.72
CA THR A 17 -17.43 -6.24 -6.51
C THR A 17 -17.03 -4.80 -6.18
N GLU A 18 -17.57 -3.81 -6.90
CA GLU A 18 -17.35 -2.36 -6.70
C GLU A 18 -17.66 -1.85 -5.27
N GLU A 19 -18.57 -2.50 -4.55
CA GLU A 19 -18.96 -2.10 -3.17
C GLU A 19 -17.86 -2.32 -2.11
N VAL A 20 -16.87 -3.18 -2.34
CA VAL A 20 -15.79 -3.42 -1.38
C VAL A 20 -14.75 -2.27 -1.41
N PHE A 21 -14.69 -1.52 -2.51
CA PHE A 21 -13.71 -0.46 -2.77
C PHE A 21 -13.89 0.77 -1.88
N ASP A 22 -15.11 1.09 -1.45
CA ASP A 22 -15.38 2.33 -0.71
C ASP A 22 -14.94 2.28 0.76
N LYS A 23 -14.77 1.09 1.34
CA LYS A 23 -14.47 0.94 2.78
C LYS A 23 -12.98 0.84 3.11
N THR A 24 -12.11 0.49 2.16
CA THR A 24 -10.65 0.37 2.38
C THR A 24 -9.88 1.67 2.15
N ARG A 25 -10.53 2.72 1.63
CA ARG A 25 -9.93 4.06 1.53
C ARG A 25 -9.86 4.69 2.93
N ASP A 26 -8.94 4.20 3.77
CA ASP A 26 -8.53 4.91 4.98
C ASP A 26 -8.07 6.30 4.55
N ASN A 27 -8.93 7.28 4.83
CA ASN A 27 -8.75 8.68 4.51
C ASN A 27 -7.70 9.30 5.45
N ARG A 28 -6.64 8.56 5.77
CA ARG A 28 -5.41 9.08 6.37
C ARG A 28 -4.78 10.00 5.33
N LYS A 29 -5.25 11.24 5.34
CA LYS A 29 -4.47 12.41 4.94
C LYS A 29 -3.04 12.13 5.45
N SER A 30 -2.11 11.86 4.53
CA SER A 30 -0.83 11.26 4.94
C SER A 30 -0.22 12.17 5.99
N ARG A 31 0.27 11.63 7.11
CA ARG A 31 0.93 12.40 8.18
C ARG A 31 1.92 13.43 7.63
N ASP A 32 2.50 13.14 6.47
CA ASP A 32 3.39 14.00 5.70
C ASP A 32 2.74 15.33 5.27
N GLU A 33 1.46 15.34 4.87
CA GLU A 33 0.73 16.57 4.51
C GLU A 33 0.51 17.47 5.72
N ILE A 34 0.18 16.90 6.88
CA ILE A 34 -0.03 17.66 8.13
C ILE A 34 1.31 18.22 8.62
N THR A 35 2.35 17.39 8.66
CA THR A 35 3.70 17.80 9.07
C THR A 35 4.21 18.94 8.18
N TYR A 36 4.05 18.82 6.86
CA TYR A 36 4.48 19.82 5.91
C TYR A 36 3.79 21.18 6.13
N ILE A 37 2.46 21.20 6.33
CA ILE A 37 1.72 22.44 6.62
C ILE A 37 2.25 23.11 7.90
N ILE A 38 2.49 22.34 8.96
CA ILE A 38 3.01 22.86 10.23
C ILE A 38 4.39 23.51 10.01
N THR A 39 5.29 22.87 9.25
CA THR A 39 6.62 23.41 8.96
C THR A 39 6.57 24.74 8.20
N VAL A 40 5.71 24.85 7.19
CA VAL A 40 5.55 26.10 6.41
C VAL A 40 4.99 27.21 7.29
N VAL A 41 3.96 26.93 8.09
CA VAL A 41 3.37 27.91 9.01
C VAL A 41 4.40 28.39 10.04
N ALA A 42 5.19 27.48 10.62
CA ALA A 42 6.25 27.83 11.55
C ALA A 42 7.31 28.73 10.90
N ALA A 43 7.75 28.40 9.67
CA ALA A 43 8.75 29.20 8.94
C ALA A 43 8.25 30.63 8.69
N VAL A 44 7.01 30.78 8.19
CA VAL A 44 6.40 32.10 7.95
C VAL A 44 6.26 32.90 9.25
N THR A 45 5.85 32.25 10.34
CA THR A 45 5.68 32.89 11.66
C THR A 45 7.02 33.40 12.20
N VAL A 46 8.09 32.59 12.13
CA VAL A 46 9.43 32.99 12.58
C VAL A 46 9.95 34.16 11.75
N THR A 47 9.79 34.13 10.43
CA THR A 47 10.21 35.24 9.55
C THR A 47 9.45 36.53 9.86
N LEU A 48 8.14 36.46 10.11
CA LEU A 48 7.34 37.61 10.55
C LEU A 48 7.85 38.19 11.88
N LEU A 49 8.08 37.34 12.88
CA LEU A 49 8.56 37.77 14.19
C LEU A 49 9.95 38.41 14.09
N VAL A 50 10.89 37.81 13.37
CA VAL A 50 12.23 38.38 13.16
C VAL A 50 12.15 39.71 12.41
N GLY A 51 11.35 39.77 11.35
CA GLY A 51 11.15 40.99 10.57
C GLY A 51 10.60 42.16 11.37
N ILE A 52 9.53 41.93 12.14
CA ILE A 52 8.87 42.95 12.97
C ILE A 52 9.76 43.36 14.15
N PHE A 53 10.31 42.39 14.89
CA PHE A 53 10.99 42.68 16.16
C PHE A 53 12.47 43.02 16.03
N ARG A 54 13.18 42.55 14.99
CA ARG A 54 14.62 42.82 14.81
C ARG A 54 14.91 43.90 13.79
N TYR A 55 14.27 43.84 12.62
CA TYR A 55 14.66 44.67 11.49
C TYR A 55 13.77 45.89 11.29
N GLN A 56 12.53 45.87 11.79
CA GLN A 56 11.50 46.90 11.54
C GLN A 56 11.30 47.22 10.03
N ASP A 57 11.77 46.33 9.16
CA ASP A 57 11.68 46.47 7.71
C ASP A 57 10.57 45.54 7.20
N LEU A 58 9.38 46.11 7.08
CA LEU A 58 8.20 45.39 6.61
C LEU A 58 8.34 44.96 5.14
N LYS A 59 9.01 45.76 4.30
CA LYS A 59 9.14 45.47 2.87
C LYS A 59 10.10 44.30 2.62
N GLY A 60 11.27 44.32 3.26
CA GLY A 60 12.21 43.20 3.22
C GLY A 60 11.59 41.92 3.77
N THR A 61 10.85 42.02 4.88
CA THR A 61 10.16 40.87 5.49
C THR A 61 9.12 40.26 4.55
N LEU A 62 8.28 41.06 3.90
CA LEU A 62 7.29 40.58 2.93
C LEU A 62 7.93 39.91 1.72
N PHE A 63 9.07 40.42 1.25
CA PHE A 63 9.84 39.81 0.16
C PHE A 63 10.31 38.40 0.52
N PHE A 64 10.86 38.20 1.73
CA PHE A 64 11.29 36.88 2.19
C PHE A 64 10.12 35.91 2.42
N ILE A 65 8.99 36.39 2.94
CA ILE A 65 7.76 35.58 3.06
C ILE A 65 7.29 35.11 1.68
N GLY A 66 7.33 35.98 0.68
CA GLY A 66 7.02 35.62 -0.71
C GLY A 66 7.91 34.50 -1.25
N ILE A 67 9.23 34.58 -1.01
CA ILE A 67 10.17 33.52 -1.40
C ILE A 67 9.86 32.21 -0.68
N ILE A 68 9.64 32.23 0.63
CA ILE A 68 9.31 31.04 1.43
C ILE A 68 8.02 30.39 0.92
N ALA A 69 7.01 31.19 0.57
CA ALA A 69 5.75 30.68 0.04
C ALA A 69 5.95 29.99 -1.33
N VAL A 70 6.69 30.62 -2.26
CA VAL A 70 6.95 30.06 -3.60
C VAL A 70 7.76 28.76 -3.50
N VAL A 71 8.87 28.78 -2.74
CA VAL A 71 9.70 27.59 -2.50
C VAL A 71 8.89 26.50 -1.81
N GLY A 72 8.05 26.87 -0.85
CA GLY A 72 7.09 25.99 -0.21
C GLY A 72 6.22 25.28 -1.25
N VAL A 73 5.48 26.03 -2.07
CA VAL A 73 4.58 25.47 -3.08
C VAL A 73 5.31 24.50 -4.02
N ILE A 74 6.49 24.87 -4.52
CA ILE A 74 7.30 24.00 -5.40
C ILE A 74 7.65 22.69 -4.68
N PHE A 75 8.13 22.78 -3.44
CA PHE A 75 8.49 21.60 -2.64
C PHE A 75 7.28 20.71 -2.35
N PHE A 76 6.10 21.28 -2.08
CA PHE A 76 4.87 20.53 -1.89
C PHE A 76 4.49 19.70 -3.13
N PHE A 77 4.59 20.29 -4.33
CA PHE A 77 4.33 19.57 -5.58
C PHE A 77 5.32 18.42 -5.81
N ILE A 78 6.61 18.63 -5.52
CA ILE A 78 7.64 17.57 -5.61
C ILE A 78 7.31 16.42 -4.66
N LEU A 79 6.89 16.71 -3.42
CA LEU A 79 6.51 15.68 -2.45
C LEU A 79 5.26 14.90 -2.89
N LYS A 80 4.26 15.57 -3.48
CA LYS A 80 3.04 14.92 -3.97
C LYS A 80 3.30 13.96 -5.15
N GLN A 81 4.23 14.29 -6.04
CA GLN A 81 4.51 13.46 -7.22
C GLN A 81 5.13 12.10 -6.88
N LYS A 82 5.70 11.91 -5.68
CA LYS A 82 6.35 10.65 -5.30
C LYS A 82 5.37 9.50 -5.03
N LYS A 83 4.07 9.75 -4.89
CA LYS A 83 3.09 8.68 -4.70
C LYS A 83 2.70 8.13 -6.07
N GLN A 84 3.17 6.92 -6.37
CA GLN A 84 2.65 6.20 -7.53
C GLN A 84 1.15 6.00 -7.37
N PRO A 85 0.35 6.29 -8.40
CA PRO A 85 -1.08 6.05 -8.33
C PRO A 85 -1.32 4.56 -8.14
N ASP A 86 -2.22 4.23 -7.22
CA ASP A 86 -2.74 2.90 -7.07
C ASP A 86 -3.62 2.57 -8.29
N ILE A 87 -3.17 1.62 -9.10
CA ILE A 87 -3.78 1.24 -10.38
C ILE A 87 -3.82 -0.28 -10.50
N THR A 88 -4.83 -0.81 -11.18
CA THR A 88 -4.88 -2.25 -11.50
C THR A 88 -3.77 -2.58 -12.48
N TYR A 89 -3.00 -3.64 -12.22
CA TYR A 89 -1.94 -4.10 -13.11
C TYR A 89 -1.70 -5.60 -12.97
N ASP A 90 -1.21 -6.21 -14.05
CA ASP A 90 -0.74 -7.59 -14.06
C ASP A 90 0.78 -7.63 -13.95
N GLY A 91 1.29 -8.73 -13.39
CA GLY A 91 2.73 -8.93 -13.24
C GLY A 91 3.12 -10.32 -12.78
N VAL A 92 4.41 -10.47 -12.53
CA VAL A 92 5.03 -11.73 -12.09
C VAL A 92 5.85 -11.48 -10.82
N VAL A 93 5.67 -12.33 -9.81
CA VAL A 93 6.48 -12.31 -8.60
C VAL A 93 7.93 -12.65 -8.95
N LYS A 94 8.85 -11.73 -8.68
CA LYS A 94 10.29 -11.95 -8.93
C LYS A 94 11.07 -12.25 -7.68
N PHE A 95 10.64 -11.70 -6.56
CA PHE A 95 11.34 -11.82 -5.29
C PHE A 95 10.33 -11.84 -4.16
N ILE A 96 10.58 -12.71 -3.19
CA ILE A 96 9.85 -12.77 -1.95
C ILE A 96 10.84 -12.99 -0.81
N GLU A 97 10.72 -12.18 0.23
CA GLU A 97 11.54 -12.29 1.43
C GLU A 97 10.65 -12.15 2.66
N LYS A 98 10.96 -12.93 3.70
CA LYS A 98 10.32 -12.79 5.00
C LYS A 98 11.36 -12.60 6.08
N SER A 99 11.07 -11.72 7.02
CA SER A 99 11.79 -11.59 8.28
C SER A 99 10.83 -11.80 9.45
N VAL A 100 11.34 -12.40 10.52
CA VAL A 100 10.63 -12.51 11.79
C VAL A 100 11.11 -11.36 12.67
N GLU A 101 10.18 -10.49 13.05
CA GLU A 101 10.48 -9.39 13.95
C GLU A 101 9.77 -9.59 15.30
N THR A 102 10.36 -9.03 16.36
CA THR A 102 9.82 -9.10 17.71
C THR A 102 9.62 -7.69 18.24
N TYR A 103 8.36 -7.33 18.56
CA TYR A 103 8.10 -6.07 19.26
C TYR A 103 8.11 -6.34 20.76
N ARG A 104 8.79 -5.48 21.52
CA ARG A 104 9.07 -5.62 22.97
C ARG A 104 7.86 -6.06 23.82
N ASN A 105 6.63 -5.74 23.41
CA ASN A 105 5.38 -6.07 24.11
C ASN A 105 4.25 -6.69 23.25
N LYS A 106 4.48 -7.04 21.97
CA LYS A 106 3.41 -7.54 21.06
C LYS A 106 3.65 -8.94 20.51
N GLY A 107 4.71 -9.61 20.96
CA GLY A 107 5.09 -10.93 20.44
C GLY A 107 5.80 -10.85 19.09
N LYS A 108 5.92 -12.02 18.45
CA LYS A 108 6.56 -12.18 17.14
C LYS A 108 5.56 -11.90 16.02
N TYR A 109 6.03 -11.28 14.96
CA TYR A 109 5.27 -11.05 13.72
C TYR A 109 6.17 -11.31 12.51
N LEU A 110 5.53 -11.56 11.37
CA LEU A 110 6.22 -11.69 10.09
C LEU A 110 6.15 -10.37 9.35
N VAL A 111 7.27 -9.96 8.77
CA VAL A 111 7.34 -8.89 7.79
C VAL A 111 7.70 -9.53 6.47
N THR A 112 6.78 -9.43 5.50
CA THR A 112 6.99 -9.97 4.15
C THR A 112 7.21 -8.85 3.16
N TYR A 113 8.14 -9.07 2.23
CA TYR A 113 8.42 -8.24 1.08
C TYR A 113 8.12 -9.03 -0.19
N ILE A 114 7.30 -8.47 -1.09
CA ILE A 114 6.97 -9.10 -2.37
C ILE A 114 7.28 -8.10 -3.47
N ALA A 115 8.22 -8.45 -4.36
CA ALA A 115 8.52 -7.65 -5.54
C ALA A 115 7.90 -8.27 -6.80
N ILE A 116 7.16 -7.46 -7.54
CA ILE A 116 6.42 -7.86 -8.73
C ILE A 116 6.93 -7.04 -9.91
N THR A 117 7.35 -7.72 -10.97
CA THR A 117 7.60 -7.08 -12.26
C THR A 117 6.30 -7.00 -13.02
N ARG A 118 5.87 -5.78 -13.29
CA ARG A 118 4.69 -5.47 -14.08
C ARG A 118 4.95 -5.75 -15.56
N GLU A 119 3.89 -5.90 -16.33
CA GLU A 119 3.98 -6.06 -17.78
C GLU A 119 4.64 -4.86 -18.49
N ASP A 120 4.51 -3.65 -17.92
CA ASP A 120 5.19 -2.44 -18.42
C ASP A 120 6.69 -2.36 -18.03
N GLY A 121 7.24 -3.44 -17.44
CA GLY A 121 8.63 -3.56 -17.03
C GLY A 121 8.96 -2.88 -15.69
N LYS A 122 8.02 -2.15 -15.08
CA LYS A 122 8.26 -1.51 -13.78
C LYS A 122 8.20 -2.54 -12.66
N ILE A 123 8.98 -2.29 -11.59
CA ILE A 123 8.95 -3.11 -10.39
C ILE A 123 8.07 -2.41 -9.34
N PHE A 124 7.08 -3.13 -8.84
CA PHE A 124 6.30 -2.73 -7.68
C PHE A 124 6.70 -3.59 -6.48
N VAL A 125 6.91 -2.97 -5.32
CA VAL A 125 7.31 -3.67 -4.09
C VAL A 125 6.24 -3.45 -3.04
N TYR A 126 5.59 -4.54 -2.62
CA TYR A 126 4.80 -4.56 -1.40
C TYR A 126 5.77 -4.64 -0.24
N ASN A 127 5.99 -3.50 0.43
CA ASN A 127 6.92 -3.38 1.54
C ASN A 127 6.19 -3.51 2.88
N ASN A 128 6.92 -3.97 3.90
CA ASN A 128 6.44 -3.99 5.29
C ASN A 128 5.06 -4.63 5.47
N ILE A 129 4.77 -5.72 4.76
CA ILE A 129 3.51 -6.43 4.93
C ILE A 129 3.58 -7.18 6.26
N VAL A 130 2.99 -6.59 7.30
CA VAL A 130 2.99 -7.16 8.65
C VAL A 130 1.87 -8.18 8.77
N SER A 131 2.20 -9.40 9.15
CA SER A 131 1.23 -10.46 9.44
C SER A 131 1.55 -11.18 10.74
N SER A 132 0.56 -11.91 11.26
CA SER A 132 0.81 -12.84 12.36
C SER A 132 1.72 -13.97 11.87
N VAL A 133 2.42 -14.64 12.79
CA VAL A 133 3.29 -15.79 12.45
C VAL A 133 2.50 -16.95 11.81
N HIS A 134 1.18 -16.99 12.00
CA HIS A 134 0.30 -17.98 11.38
C HIS A 134 -0.16 -17.60 9.96
N ASN A 135 0.05 -16.35 9.55
CA ASN A 135 -0.29 -15.83 8.22
C ASN A 135 0.99 -15.60 7.41
N ASP A 136 1.71 -16.68 7.12
CA ASP A 136 2.94 -16.63 6.31
C ASP A 136 2.62 -16.62 4.81
N TYR A 137 2.70 -15.45 4.18
CA TYR A 137 2.40 -15.29 2.76
C TYR A 137 3.37 -16.02 1.82
N THR A 138 4.55 -16.41 2.30
CA THR A 138 5.51 -17.21 1.49
C THR A 138 5.01 -18.63 1.24
N THR A 139 3.98 -19.07 1.96
CA THR A 139 3.30 -20.34 1.70
C THR A 139 2.29 -20.26 0.55
N TYR A 140 1.88 -19.05 0.15
CA TYR A 140 0.90 -18.82 -0.91
C TYR A 140 1.52 -18.23 -2.17
N TYR A 141 2.34 -17.17 -2.05
CA TYR A 141 3.05 -16.58 -3.18
C TYR A 141 4.43 -17.20 -3.35
N GLN A 142 4.75 -17.56 -4.57
CA GLN A 142 6.03 -18.13 -5.01
C GLN A 142 6.62 -17.30 -6.14
N ILE A 143 7.94 -17.37 -6.29
CA ILE A 143 8.64 -16.73 -7.41
C ILE A 143 8.16 -17.37 -8.71
N GLY A 144 7.78 -16.53 -9.68
CA GLY A 144 7.22 -16.97 -10.96
C GLY A 144 5.69 -16.93 -11.03
N ASP A 145 5.01 -16.73 -9.90
CA ASP A 145 3.55 -16.61 -9.89
C ASP A 145 3.08 -15.41 -10.71
N LYS A 146 2.08 -15.64 -11.55
CA LYS A 146 1.32 -14.57 -12.21
C LYS A 146 0.32 -14.00 -11.21
N VAL A 147 0.27 -12.69 -11.12
CA VAL A 147 -0.55 -11.98 -10.15
C VAL A 147 -1.18 -10.74 -10.76
N ARG A 148 -2.35 -10.34 -10.26
CA ARG A 148 -3.05 -9.11 -10.63
C ARG A 148 -3.25 -8.27 -9.39
N HIS A 149 -2.66 -7.09 -9.37
CA HIS A 149 -3.05 -6.08 -8.40
C HIS A 149 -4.36 -5.46 -8.83
N HIS A 150 -5.33 -5.43 -7.91
CA HIS A 150 -6.58 -4.71 -8.09
C HIS A 150 -6.47 -3.39 -7.35
N LYS A 151 -6.73 -2.27 -8.05
CA LYS A 151 -6.71 -0.94 -7.43
C LYS A 151 -7.52 -0.93 -6.13
N GLY A 152 -6.95 -0.43 -5.04
CA GLY A 152 -7.59 -0.32 -3.73
C GLY A 152 -7.50 -1.56 -2.85
N TYR A 153 -6.85 -2.63 -3.31
CA TYR A 153 -6.64 -3.87 -2.54
C TYR A 153 -5.26 -3.89 -1.87
N PHE A 154 -5.15 -4.66 -0.79
CA PHE A 154 -3.95 -4.70 0.03
C PHE A 154 -2.86 -5.60 -0.55
N LEU A 155 -3.27 -6.72 -1.15
CA LEU A 155 -2.39 -7.70 -1.78
C LEU A 155 -2.86 -8.00 -3.21
N PRO A 156 -1.99 -8.52 -4.08
CA PRO A 156 -2.38 -8.89 -5.43
C PRO A 156 -3.05 -10.26 -5.45
N GLU A 157 -3.97 -10.49 -6.38
CA GLU A 157 -4.58 -11.81 -6.59
C GLU A 157 -3.62 -12.74 -7.38
N LYS A 158 -3.44 -13.98 -6.92
CA LYS A 158 -2.69 -15.02 -7.66
C LYS A 158 -3.54 -15.63 -8.77
N TYR A 159 -2.97 -15.86 -9.94
CA TYR A 159 -3.68 -16.39 -11.11
C TYR A 159 -3.99 -17.90 -11.00
N ASP A 160 -3.01 -18.72 -10.64
CA ASP A 160 -3.18 -20.17 -10.50
C ASP A 160 -3.18 -20.53 -9.01
N LYS A 161 -4.31 -21.01 -8.52
CA LYS A 161 -4.51 -21.37 -7.12
C LYS A 161 -4.76 -22.88 -6.97
N THR A 162 -4.50 -23.65 -8.02
CA THR A 162 -4.86 -25.07 -8.07
C THR A 162 -4.11 -25.90 -7.03
N GLN A 163 -2.82 -25.59 -6.84
CA GLN A 163 -1.91 -26.28 -5.92
C GLN A 163 -1.93 -25.73 -4.49
N ASP A 164 -2.75 -24.72 -4.21
CA ASP A 164 -2.79 -24.08 -2.90
C ASP A 164 -3.87 -24.74 -2.03
N ASP A 165 -3.52 -25.11 -0.80
CA ASP A 165 -4.49 -25.56 0.22
C ASP A 165 -5.20 -24.36 0.87
N LYS A 166 -4.56 -23.20 0.84
CA LYS A 166 -5.05 -21.95 1.43
C LYS A 166 -4.93 -20.81 0.44
N VAL A 167 -5.91 -19.91 0.47
CA VAL A 167 -5.94 -18.68 -0.32
C VAL A 167 -5.79 -17.48 0.60
N VAL A 168 -4.98 -16.51 0.19
CA VAL A 168 -4.89 -15.22 0.89
C VAL A 168 -6.11 -14.36 0.54
N CYS A 169 -6.81 -13.87 1.56
CA CYS A 169 -7.79 -12.81 1.36
C CYS A 169 -7.06 -11.52 1.01
N ILE A 170 -7.10 -11.10 -0.26
CA ILE A 170 -6.35 -9.94 -0.73
C ILE A 170 -6.81 -8.59 -0.16
N LEU A 171 -7.94 -8.58 0.57
CA LEU A 171 -8.49 -7.42 1.26
C LEU A 171 -7.85 -7.19 2.63
N CYS A 172 -7.68 -8.25 3.41
CA CYS A 172 -7.24 -8.15 4.81
C CYS A 172 -5.98 -8.96 5.13
N GLY A 173 -5.46 -9.74 4.18
CA GLY A 173 -4.26 -10.56 4.36
C GLY A 173 -4.46 -11.81 5.22
N HIS A 174 -5.68 -12.26 5.47
CA HIS A 174 -5.88 -13.50 6.23
C HIS A 174 -5.73 -14.73 5.32
N LEU A 175 -4.98 -15.74 5.75
CA LEU A 175 -4.90 -17.04 5.07
C LEU A 175 -6.12 -17.88 5.42
N ILE A 176 -6.89 -18.25 4.40
CA ILE A 176 -8.14 -19.00 4.55
C ILE A 176 -8.03 -20.30 3.78
N ASP A 177 -8.64 -21.36 4.29
CA ASP A 177 -8.80 -22.62 3.57
C ASP A 177 -9.48 -22.40 2.19
N LYS A 178 -8.92 -22.96 1.12
CA LYS A 178 -9.41 -22.76 -0.25
C LYS A 178 -10.87 -23.19 -0.43
N GLU A 179 -11.33 -24.17 0.35
CA GLU A 179 -12.70 -24.69 0.27
C GLU A 179 -13.75 -23.66 0.73
N LYS A 180 -13.35 -22.62 1.47
CA LYS A 180 -14.28 -21.57 1.93
C LYS A 180 -14.54 -20.54 0.83
N ASP A 181 -15.76 -20.02 0.78
CA ASP A 181 -16.11 -18.94 -0.16
C ASP A 181 -15.91 -17.55 0.44
N TYR A 182 -15.88 -17.45 1.78
CA TYR A 182 -15.78 -16.19 2.51
C TYR A 182 -14.60 -16.20 3.47
N CYS A 183 -13.96 -15.04 3.62
CA CYS A 183 -12.92 -14.83 4.61
C CYS A 183 -13.51 -14.83 6.02
N SER A 184 -13.02 -15.70 6.91
CA SER A 184 -13.47 -15.74 8.32
C SER A 184 -13.13 -14.49 9.13
N ASN A 185 -12.20 -13.65 8.67
CA ASN A 185 -11.81 -12.41 9.34
C ASN A 185 -12.66 -11.21 8.91
N CYS A 186 -12.78 -10.98 7.60
CA CYS A 186 -13.48 -9.79 7.06
C CYS A 186 -14.86 -10.09 6.46
N GLN A 187 -15.26 -11.36 6.38
CA GLN A 187 -16.54 -11.84 5.86
C GLN A 187 -16.81 -11.46 4.39
N LYS A 188 -15.77 -11.10 3.63
CA LYS A 188 -15.84 -10.85 2.19
C LYS A 188 -15.57 -12.11 1.39
N VAL A 189 -16.14 -12.17 0.19
CA VAL A 189 -15.94 -13.26 -0.77
C VAL A 189 -14.44 -13.37 -1.08
N LEU A 190 -13.92 -14.59 -1.11
CA LEU A 190 -12.55 -14.85 -1.52
C LEU A 190 -12.43 -14.78 -3.04
N LEU A 191 -11.36 -14.13 -3.51
CA LEU A 191 -10.99 -14.22 -4.92
C LEU A 191 -10.20 -15.52 -5.10
N LYS A 192 -10.92 -16.56 -5.51
CA LYS A 192 -10.38 -17.85 -5.94
C LYS A 192 -10.73 -18.09 -7.40
#